data_AF-A0A2M7UAD3-F1
#
_entry.id   AF-A0A2M7UAD3-F1
#
_cell.length_a   1.000
_cell.length_b   1.000
_cell.length_c   1.000
_cell.angle_alpha   90.00
_cell.angle_beta   90.00
_cell.angle_gamma   90.00
#
_symmetry.space_group_name_H-M   'P 1'
#
loop_
_entity.id
_entity.type
_entity.pdbx_description
1 polymer ?
#
loop_
_entity_poly.entity_id
_entity_poly.type
_entity_poly.pdbx_seq_one_letter_code
_entity_poly.pdbx_strand_id
1 'polypeptide(L)' 'DSDGDLDLLVANLNNNALYINQGDGSFIRASGAMAGQIGSIITDGGNSYGMAWADYDLNGTLDVAIANSGENNFLYKNNG' A
#
# COMPACT_ATOMS: atom_id res chain seq x y z
N ASP A 1 -9.36 -1.98 1.97
CA ASP A 1 -10.05 -2.77 0.91
C ASP A 1 -11.53 -2.34 0.71
N SER A 2 -11.84 -1.08 0.99
CA SER A 2 -13.19 -0.51 0.97
C SER A 2 -14.18 -1.12 1.98
N ASP A 3 -13.71 -1.83 3.01
CA ASP A 3 -14.54 -2.34 4.11
C ASP A 3 -14.93 -1.29 5.16
N GLY A 4 -14.27 -0.13 5.15
CA GLY A 4 -14.51 0.99 6.06
C GLY A 4 -13.60 1.03 7.27
N ASP A 5 -12.70 0.06 7.41
CA ASP A 5 -11.69 0.01 8.46
C ASP A 5 -10.34 0.59 7.97
N LEU A 6 -9.54 1.07 8.93
CA LEU A 6 -8.19 1.55 8.64
C LEU A 6 -7.22 0.37 8.53
N ASP A 7 -6.73 0.13 7.32
CA ASP A 7 -5.66 -0.82 7.01
C ASP A 7 -4.25 -0.25 7.24
N LEU A 8 -3.23 -1.11 7.23
CA LEU A 8 -1.83 -0.70 7.43
C LEU A 8 -0.94 -1.11 6.24
N LEU A 9 -0.42 -0.12 5.52
CA LEU A 9 0.69 -0.32 4.59
C LEU A 9 2.03 -0.07 5.30
N VAL A 10 2.93 -1.04 5.21
CA VAL A 10 4.22 -1.04 5.91
C VAL A 10 5.36 -1.10 4.90
N ALA A 11 6.23 -0.08 4.97
CA ALA A 11 7.48 -0.02 4.22
C ALA A 11 8.41 -1.17 4.61
N ASN A 12 8.94 -1.87 3.61
CA ASN A 12 9.80 -3.03 3.82
C ASN A 12 10.88 -3.13 2.73
N LEU A 13 11.85 -4.01 2.99
CA LEU A 13 12.83 -4.43 1.99
C LEU A 13 12.24 -5.53 1.11
N ASN A 14 12.45 -5.43 -0.19
CA ASN A 14 11.98 -6.37 -1.19
C ASN A 14 10.47 -6.66 -1.07
N ASN A 15 9.68 -5.63 -1.40
CA ASN A 15 8.21 -5.52 -1.31
C ASN A 15 7.68 -4.99 0.01
N ASN A 16 6.71 -4.09 -0.09
CA ASN A 16 5.91 -3.61 1.03
C ASN A 16 4.93 -4.69 1.53
N ALA A 17 4.38 -4.48 2.73
CA ALA A 17 3.36 -5.36 3.29
C ALA A 17 2.09 -4.57 3.59
N LEU A 18 0.94 -5.07 3.14
CA LEU A 18 -0.37 -4.57 3.54
C LEU A 18 -0.98 -5.52 4.57
N TYR A 19 -1.47 -4.96 5.66
CA TYR A 19 -2.21 -5.66 6.69
C TYR A 19 -3.64 -5.12 6.71
N ILE A 20 -4.59 -6.03 6.53
CA ILE A 20 -6.02 -5.74 6.50
C ILE A 20 -6.57 -5.83 7.92
N ASN A 21 -7.17 -4.75 8.40
CA ASN A 21 -7.83 -4.74 9.71
C ASN A 21 -9.10 -5.59 9.64
N GLN A 22 -9.42 -6.34 10.69
CA GLN A 22 -10.63 -7.18 10.73
C GLN A 22 -11.75 -6.57 11.60
N GLY A 23 -11.59 -5.33 12.04
CA GLY A 23 -12.54 -4.60 12.88
C GLY A 23 -12.53 -5.00 14.36
N ASP A 24 -11.80 -6.06 14.74
CA ASP A 24 -11.67 -6.56 16.10
C ASP A 24 -10.28 -6.27 16.72
N GLY A 25 -9.47 -5.47 16.03
CA GLY A 25 -8.09 -5.17 16.41
C GLY A 25 -7.07 -6.22 15.95
N SER A 26 -7.51 -7.28 15.26
CA SER A 26 -6.63 -8.21 14.57
C SER A 26 -6.35 -7.76 13.13
N PHE A 27 -5.22 -8.23 12.58
CA PHE A 27 -4.76 -7.88 11.25
C PHE A 27 -4.35 -9.12 10.46
N ILE A 28 -4.76 -9.20 9.20
CA ILE A 28 -4.35 -10.25 8.27
C ILE A 28 -3.40 -9.68 7.23
N ARG A 29 -2.22 -10.29 7.07
CA ARG A 29 -1.29 -9.89 6.01
C ARG A 29 -1.84 -10.30 4.64
N ALA A 30 -2.01 -9.32 3.76
CA ALA A 30 -2.40 -9.57 2.39
C ALA A 30 -1.38 -10.47 1.68
N SER A 31 -1.86 -11.55 1.06
CA SER A 31 -1.03 -12.50 0.32
C SER A 31 -1.87 -13.27 -0.70
N GLY A 32 -1.20 -13.97 -1.63
CA GLY A 32 -1.86 -14.81 -2.62
C GLY A 32 -2.88 -14.04 -3.46
N ALA A 33 -4.13 -14.53 -3.50
CA ALA A 33 -5.21 -13.92 -4.29
C ALA A 33 -5.53 -12.47 -3.86
N MET A 34 -5.40 -12.13 -2.58
CA MET A 34 -5.65 -10.76 -2.09
C MET A 34 -4.62 -9.77 -2.65
N ALA A 35 -3.37 -10.19 -2.79
CA ALA A 35 -2.33 -9.34 -3.39
C ALA A 35 -2.66 -8.95 -4.83
N GLY A 36 -3.31 -9.84 -5.59
CA GLY A 36 -3.78 -9.54 -6.94
C GLY A 36 -4.87 -8.46 -7.00
N GLN A 37 -5.65 -8.29 -5.93
CA GLN A 37 -6.69 -7.26 -5.83
C GLN A 37 -6.13 -5.90 -5.39
N ILE A 38 -5.10 -5.91 -4.54
CA ILE A 38 -4.43 -4.71 -4.01
C ILE A 38 -3.48 -4.09 -5.05
N GLY A 39 -3.00 -4.89 -6.00
CA GLY A 39 -2.12 -4.46 -7.08
C GLY A 39 -0.64 -4.53 -6.71
N SER A 40 0.20 -3.91 -7.54
CA SER A 40 1.65 -4.13 -7.47
C SER A 40 2.35 -3.48 -6.26
N ILE A 41 1.65 -2.69 -5.46
CA ILE A 41 2.22 -1.97 -4.30
C ILE A 41 2.88 -2.88 -3.27
N ILE A 42 2.49 -4.16 -3.22
CA ILE A 42 3.11 -5.19 -2.37
C ILE A 42 3.87 -6.27 -3.15
N THR A 43 4.11 -6.07 -4.45
CA THR A 43 4.83 -7.03 -5.33
C THR A 43 5.79 -6.34 -6.31
N ASP A 44 6.16 -5.08 -6.09
CA ASP A 44 6.98 -4.26 -6.99
C ASP A 44 8.50 -4.48 -6.85
N GLY A 45 8.91 -5.24 -5.83
CA GLY A 45 10.31 -5.52 -5.50
C GLY A 45 11.05 -4.36 -4.83
N GLY A 46 10.36 -3.26 -4.49
CA GLY A 46 10.99 -2.05 -3.97
C GLY A 46 11.61 -2.22 -2.58
N ASN A 47 12.72 -1.54 -2.35
CA ASN A 47 13.33 -1.37 -1.03
C ASN A 47 12.92 -0.03 -0.42
N SER A 48 11.77 -0.04 0.27
CA SER A 48 11.08 1.18 0.72
C SER A 48 11.50 1.61 2.13
N TYR A 49 11.68 2.92 2.31
CA TYR A 49 12.09 3.55 3.58
C TYR A 49 11.12 4.62 4.09
N GLY A 50 10.28 5.16 3.20
CA GLY A 50 9.32 6.20 3.55
C GLY A 50 8.11 6.15 2.63
N MET A 51 6.97 6.59 3.16
CA MET A 51 5.70 6.64 2.44
C MET A 51 4.94 7.89 2.85
N ALA A 52 4.16 8.44 1.92
CA ALA A 52 3.25 9.54 2.20
C ALA A 52 1.94 9.35 1.43
N TRP A 53 0.82 9.56 2.12
CA TRP A 53 -0.52 9.52 1.55
C TRP A 53 -1.00 10.94 1.22
N ALA A 54 -1.53 11.14 0.02
CA ALA A 54 -2.12 12.40 -0.40
C ALA A 54 -3.07 12.16 -1.58
N ASP A 55 -4.12 12.97 -1.70
CA ASP A 55 -4.91 13.05 -2.94
C ASP A 55 -4.12 13.90 -3.95
N TYR A 56 -3.24 13.27 -4.73
CA TYR A 56 -2.28 13.97 -5.59
C TYR A 56 -2.94 14.44 -6.90
N ASP A 57 -3.92 13.69 -7.41
CA ASP A 57 -4.62 14.02 -8.65
C ASP A 57 -5.99 14.70 -8.46
N LEU A 58 -6.39 14.96 -7.21
CA LEU A 58 -7.63 15.62 -6.80
C LEU A 58 -8.88 14.82 -7.18
N ASN A 59 -8.80 13.49 -7.17
CA ASN A 59 -9.92 12.60 -7.47
C ASN A 59 -10.74 12.23 -6.22
N GLY A 60 -10.34 12.69 -5.03
CA GLY A 60 -11.02 12.43 -3.77
C GLY A 60 -10.65 11.10 -3.11
N THR A 61 -9.73 10.33 -3.68
CA THR A 61 -9.15 9.12 -3.10
C THR A 61 -7.66 9.33 -2.80
N LEU A 62 -7.16 8.70 -1.73
CA LEU A 62 -5.75 8.86 -1.36
C LEU A 62 -4.85 8.01 -2.25
N ASP A 63 -3.88 8.65 -2.89
CA ASP A 63 -2.73 8.05 -3.53
C ASP A 63 -1.59 7.85 -2.51
N VAL A 64 -0.58 7.03 -2.87
CA VAL A 64 0.60 6.84 -2.04
C VAL A 64 1.90 6.98 -2.82
N ALA A 65 2.75 7.88 -2.34
CA ALA A 65 4.12 8.03 -2.79
C ALA A 65 5.06 7.21 -1.90
N ILE A 66 5.96 6.45 -2.52
CA ILE A 66 6.90 5.55 -1.85
C ILE A 66 8.33 5.93 -2.21
N ALA A 67 9.13 6.20 -1.18
CA ALA A 67 10.54 6.49 -1.28
C ALA A 67 11.36 5.20 -1.14
N ASN A 68 12.07 4.82 -2.21
CA ASN A 68 12.96 3.66 -2.24
C ASN A 68 14.42 4.09 -2.16
N SER A 69 15.28 3.23 -1.62
CA SER A 69 16.72 3.50 -1.52
C SER A 69 17.50 2.73 -2.59
N GLY A 70 18.28 3.44 -3.41
CA GLY A 70 19.06 2.83 -4.49
C GLY A 70 18.25 2.44 -5.72
N GLU A 71 16.96 2.78 -5.78
CA GLU A 71 15.99 2.38 -6.81
C GLU A 71 15.07 3.57 -7.16
N ASN A 72 14.19 3.38 -8.14
CA ASN A 72 13.17 4.39 -8.47
C ASN A 72 12.15 4.49 -7.34
N ASN A 73 11.72 5.72 -7.04
CA ASN A 73 10.55 5.96 -6.22
C ASN A 73 9.27 5.60 -7.02
N PHE A 74 8.22 5.21 -6.30
CA PHE A 74 6.94 4.85 -6.91
C PHE A 74 5.83 5.79 -6.45
N LEU A 75 4.89 6.05 -7.36
CA LEU A 75 3.62 6.68 -7.06
C LEU A 75 2.52 5.70 -7.45
N TYR A 76 1.74 5.30 -6.45
CA TYR A 76 0.58 4.44 -6.63
C TYR A 76 -0.67 5.28 -6.60
N LYS A 77 -1.34 5.31 -7.75
CA LYS A 77 -2.61 6.01 -7.89
C LYS A 77 -3.77 5.13 -7.45
N ASN A 78 -4.64 5.66 -6.62
CA ASN A 78 -5.94 5.07 -6.35
C ASN A 78 -6.94 5.66 -7.34
N ASN A 79 -7.70 4.81 -8.03
CA ASN A 79 -8.64 5.24 -9.07
C ASN A 79 -10.11 5.07 -8.66
N GLY A 80 -10.39 4.72 -7.41
CA GLY A 80 -11.74 4.45 -6.90
C GLY A 80 -12.17 3.00 -7.05
#